data_AF-A0A1Y5STK2-F1
#
_entry.id   AF-A0A1Y5STK2-F1
#
_cell.length_a   1.000
_cell.length_b   1.000
_cell.length_c   1.000
_cell.angle_alpha   90.00
_cell.angle_beta   90.00
_cell.angle_gamma   90.00
#
_symmetry.space_group_name_H-M   'P 1'
#
loop_
_entity.id
_entity.type
_entity.pdbx_description
1 polymer ?
#
loop_
_entity_poly.entity_id
_entity_poly.type
_entity_poly.pdbx_seq_one_letter_code
_entity_poly.pdbx_strand_id
1 'polypeptide(L)'
;MAGNEFWARKIIAAYVELRRTTEQIFITYGELADLIGRKGEHRLLGGALDLVRDRCCEMGVPDIATVVIDKESLKRGEMRPSPKAIDKYEGWQNLRAEQARVITFDWSAVNL
;
A
#
# COMPACT_ATOMS: atom_id res chain seq x y z
N MET A 1 -4.23 1.24 -22.86
CA MET A 1 -3.84 0.44 -21.68
C MET A 1 -3.40 1.42 -20.60
N ALA A 2 -4.07 1.43 -19.44
CA ALA A 2 -3.61 2.25 -18.32
C ALA A 2 -2.27 1.66 -17.82
N GLY A 3 -1.18 2.44 -17.92
CA GLY A 3 0.14 2.01 -17.49
C GLY A 3 0.23 1.82 -15.98
N ASN A 4 1.27 1.13 -15.51
CA ASN A 4 1.50 0.91 -14.07
C ASN A 4 1.53 2.22 -13.27
N GLU A 5 1.97 3.32 -13.89
CA GLU A 5 1.99 4.65 -13.28
C GLU A 5 0.60 5.20 -12.97
N PHE A 6 -0.37 5.01 -13.88
CA PHE A 6 -1.75 5.42 -13.63
C PHE A 6 -2.32 4.68 -12.41
N TRP A 7 -2.04 3.38 -12.31
CA TRP A 7 -2.48 2.56 -11.20
C TRP A 7 -1.79 2.90 -9.89
N ALA A 8 -0.50 3.23 -9.92
CA ALA A 8 0.22 3.66 -8.74
C ALA A 8 -0.40 4.93 -8.13
N ARG A 9 -0.68 5.95 -8.96
CA ARG A 9 -1.37 7.17 -8.50
C ARG A 9 -2.76 6.87 -7.95
N LYS A 10 -3.51 5.99 -8.62
CA LYS A 10 -4.85 5.59 -8.18
C LYS A 10 -4.83 4.83 -6.86
N ILE A 11 -3.82 3.98 -6.62
CA ILE A 11 -3.61 3.28 -5.35
C ILE A 11 -3.35 4.28 -4.22
N ILE A 12 -2.45 5.25 -4.44
CA ILE A 12 -2.14 6.29 -3.45
C ILE A 12 -3.40 7.10 -3.13
N ALA A 13 -4.13 7.54 -4.15
CA ALA A 13 -5.38 8.28 -3.97
C ALA A 13 -6.45 7.49 -3.22
N ALA A 14 -6.67 6.23 -3.59
CA ALA A 14 -7.64 5.38 -2.91
C ALA A 14 -7.26 5.15 -1.44
N TYR A 15 -5.97 4.98 -1.14
CA TYR A 15 -5.50 4.78 0.22
C TYR A 15 -5.62 6.05 1.08
N VAL A 16 -5.24 7.20 0.55
CA VAL A 16 -5.37 8.49 1.24
C VAL A 16 -6.83 8.78 1.57
N GLU A 17 -7.74 8.54 0.62
CA GLU A 17 -9.17 8.70 0.85
C GLU A 17 -9.70 7.70 1.89
N LEU A 18 -9.24 6.45 1.84
CA LEU A 18 -9.60 5.45 2.86
C LEU A 18 -9.15 5.90 4.26
N ARG A 19 -7.94 6.43 4.40
CA ARG A 19 -7.39 6.91 5.69
C ARG A 19 -8.08 8.17 6.22
N ARG A 20 -8.74 8.93 5.35
CA ARG A 20 -9.57 10.08 5.73
C ARG A 20 -10.97 9.69 6.17
N THR A 21 -11.51 8.61 5.62
CA THR A 21 -12.90 8.21 5.81
C THR A 21 -13.06 7.05 6.80
N THR A 22 -11.99 6.30 7.07
CA THR A 22 -12.02 5.09 7.89
C THR A 22 -10.79 4.98 8.79
N GLU A 23 -10.92 4.21 9.86
CA GLU A 23 -9.77 3.82 10.70
C GLU A 23 -8.98 2.63 10.12
N GLN A 24 -9.32 2.17 8.91
CA GLN A 24 -8.65 1.05 8.29
C GLN A 24 -7.22 1.43 7.88
N ILE A 25 -6.25 0.69 8.42
CA ILE A 25 -4.82 0.88 8.16
C ILE A 25 -4.32 -0.14 7.12
N PHE A 26 -4.59 -1.41 7.39
CA PHE A 26 -4.13 -2.53 6.56
C PHE A 26 -5.19 -2.89 5.54
N ILE A 27 -4.75 -3.13 4.31
CA ILE A 27 -5.61 -3.49 3.18
C ILE A 27 -5.06 -4.75 2.55
N THR A 28 -5.92 -5.70 2.22
CA THR A 28 -5.52 -6.87 1.46
C THR A 28 -5.35 -6.55 -0.03
N TYR A 29 -4.52 -7.31 -0.75
CA TYR A 29 -4.41 -7.16 -2.22
C TYR A 29 -5.77 -7.23 -2.94
N GLY A 30 -6.72 -8.01 -2.43
CA GLY A 30 -8.08 -8.09 -2.97
C GLY A 30 -8.88 -6.81 -2.74
N GLU A 31 -8.89 -6.30 -1.51
CA GLU A 31 -9.57 -5.04 -1.17
C GLU A 31 -8.96 -3.85 -1.90
N LEU A 32 -7.65 -3.80 -2.06
CA LEU A 32 -6.99 -2.76 -2.85
C LEU A 32 -7.43 -2.83 -4.32
N ALA A 33 -7.50 -4.03 -4.88
CA ALA A 33 -7.97 -4.24 -6.25
C ALA A 33 -9.42 -3.77 -6.40
N ASP A 34 -10.28 -4.05 -5.42
CA ASP A 34 -11.67 -3.60 -5.41
C ASP A 34 -11.77 -2.06 -5.29
N LEU A 35 -10.98 -1.45 -4.40
CA LEU A 35 -10.91 0.00 -4.20
C LEU A 35 -10.53 0.76 -5.47
N ILE A 36 -9.59 0.23 -6.26
CA ILE A 36 -9.17 0.85 -7.51
C ILE A 36 -10.02 0.42 -8.73
N GLY A 37 -11.06 -0.41 -8.53
CA GLY A 37 -11.95 -0.87 -9.60
C GLY A 37 -11.34 -1.94 -10.52
N ARG A 38 -10.40 -2.73 -10.02
CA ARG A 38 -9.74 -3.86 -10.71
C ARG A 38 -10.09 -5.21 -10.06
N LYS A 39 -11.38 -5.44 -9.85
CA LYS A 39 -11.88 -6.67 -9.19
C LYS A 39 -11.33 -7.92 -9.89
N GLY A 40 -10.65 -8.78 -9.13
CA GLY A 40 -10.05 -10.03 -9.62
C GLY A 40 -8.60 -9.94 -10.11
N GLU A 41 -8.02 -8.74 -10.28
CA GLU A 41 -6.68 -8.56 -10.85
C GLU A 41 -5.57 -8.32 -9.79
N HIS A 42 -5.78 -8.81 -8.56
CA HIS A 42 -4.84 -8.67 -7.43
C HIS A 42 -3.40 -9.13 -7.75
N ARG A 43 -3.22 -10.12 -8.63
CA ARG A 43 -1.89 -10.62 -9.05
C ARG A 43 -1.11 -9.63 -9.94
N LEU A 44 -1.79 -8.70 -10.60
CA LEU A 44 -1.19 -7.71 -11.51
C LEU A 44 -0.76 -6.41 -10.80
N LEU A 45 -0.99 -6.32 -9.48
CA LEU A 45 -0.67 -5.12 -8.71
C LEU A 45 0.82 -5.00 -8.36
N GLY A 46 1.62 -6.07 -8.51
CA GLY A 46 3.05 -6.04 -8.15
C GLY A 46 3.81 -4.89 -8.82
N GLY A 47 3.71 -4.77 -10.14
CA GLY A 47 4.39 -3.69 -10.87
C GLY A 47 3.85 -2.29 -10.58
N ALA A 48 2.58 -2.16 -10.18
CA ALA A 48 2.02 -0.89 -9.76
C ALA A 48 2.48 -0.49 -8.35
N LEU A 49 2.57 -1.46 -7.43
CA LEU A 49 3.04 -1.23 -6.06
C LEU A 49 4.53 -0.89 -5.99
N ASP A 50 5.32 -1.42 -6.92
CA ASP A 50 6.72 -1.02 -7.06
C ASP A 50 6.82 0.48 -7.33
N LEU A 51 5.98 1.01 -8.22
CA LEU A 51 5.90 2.44 -8.52
C LEU A 51 5.23 3.26 -7.40
N VAL A 52 4.36 2.66 -6.59
CA VAL A 52 3.78 3.34 -5.41
C VAL A 52 4.89 3.76 -4.47
N ARG A 53 5.88 2.90 -4.20
CA ARG A 53 7.03 3.23 -3.37
C ARG A 53 7.77 4.47 -3.89
N ASP A 54 8.07 4.48 -5.18
CA ASP A 54 8.81 5.58 -5.82
C ASP A 54 8.01 6.88 -5.74
N ARG A 55 6.70 6.83 -6.02
CA ARG A 55 5.81 8.00 -5.93
C ARG A 55 5.62 8.50 -4.49
N CYS A 56 5.48 7.61 -3.52
CA CYS A 56 5.43 7.99 -2.11
C CYS A 56 6.72 8.72 -1.69
N CYS A 57 7.87 8.22 -2.13
CA CYS A 57 9.17 8.86 -1.90
C CYS A 57 9.25 10.27 -2.50
N GLU A 58 8.85 10.44 -3.77
CA GLU A 58 8.82 11.74 -4.45
C GLU A 58 7.88 12.74 -3.77
N MET A 59 6.77 12.26 -3.23
CA MET A 59 5.78 13.08 -2.51
C MET A 59 6.17 13.36 -1.05
N GLY A 60 7.26 12.75 -0.55
CA GLY A 60 7.67 12.86 0.84
C GLY A 60 6.72 12.18 1.84
N VAL A 61 5.90 11.23 1.38
CA VAL A 61 4.95 10.48 2.22
C VAL A 61 5.45 9.05 2.47
N PRO A 62 5.02 8.39 3.55
CA PRO A 62 5.39 7.00 3.82
C PRO A 62 4.90 6.03 2.73
N ASP A 63 5.62 4.93 2.55
CA ASP A 63 5.28 3.92 1.54
C ASP A 63 4.07 3.07 1.95
N ILE A 64 2.95 3.35 1.29
CA ILE A 64 1.68 2.65 1.46
C ILE A 64 1.77 1.17 1.07
N ALA A 65 2.70 0.78 0.18
CA ALA A 65 2.84 -0.63 -0.22
C ALA A 65 3.20 -1.54 0.96
N THR A 66 3.73 -1.00 2.05
CA THR A 66 4.08 -1.74 3.27
C THR A 66 2.87 -2.20 4.09
N VAL A 67 1.72 -1.56 3.94
CA VAL A 67 0.46 -1.92 4.62
C VAL A 67 -0.52 -2.68 3.72
N VAL A 68 -0.11 -2.99 2.48
CA VAL A 68 -0.83 -3.89 1.59
C VAL A 68 -0.40 -5.32 1.89
N ILE A 69 -1.29 -6.11 2.49
CA ILE A 69 -0.98 -7.41 3.08
C ILE A 69 -1.70 -8.58 2.41
N ASP A 70 -1.17 -9.79 2.62
CA ASP A 70 -1.87 -11.00 2.18
C ASP A 70 -3.07 -11.30 3.09
N LYS A 71 -4.18 -11.78 2.50
CA LYS A 71 -5.43 -12.06 3.24
C LYS A 71 -5.27 -13.17 4.27
N GLU A 72 -4.46 -14.20 3.98
CA GLU A 72 -4.21 -15.28 4.93
C GLU A 72 -3.28 -14.80 6.06
N SER A 73 -2.34 -13.90 5.76
CA SER A 73 -1.51 -13.27 6.80
C SER A 73 -2.34 -12.41 7.78
N LEU A 74 -3.37 -11.73 7.27
CA LEU A 74 -4.30 -10.95 8.08
C LEU A 74 -5.11 -11.86 9.01
N LYS A 75 -5.65 -12.97 8.50
CA LYS A 75 -6.39 -13.96 9.30
C LYS A 75 -5.54 -14.57 10.42
N ARG A 76 -4.24 -14.71 10.20
CA ARG A 76 -3.28 -15.24 11.19
C ARG A 76 -2.74 -14.17 12.16
N GLY A 77 -3.11 -12.91 11.97
CA GLY A 77 -2.60 -11.79 12.79
C GLY A 77 -1.14 -11.41 12.51
N GLU A 78 -0.54 -11.91 11.42
CA GLU A 78 0.88 -11.67 11.12
C GLU A 78 1.10 -10.34 10.39
N MET A 79 0.08 -9.81 9.70
CA MET A 79 0.11 -8.56 8.93
C MET A 79 1.33 -8.50 8.00
N ARG A 80 1.50 -9.54 7.16
CA ARG A 80 2.65 -9.65 6.27
C ARG A 80 2.34 -9.05 4.90
N PRO A 81 3.10 -8.04 4.44
CA PRO A 81 3.08 -7.62 3.05
C PRO A 81 3.74 -8.68 2.16
N SER A 82 3.82 -8.44 0.84
CA SER A 82 4.45 -9.44 -0.05
C SER A 82 5.88 -9.81 0.43
N PRO A 83 6.33 -11.05 0.21
CA PRO A 83 7.70 -11.45 0.53
C PRO A 83 8.76 -10.53 -0.08
N LYS A 84 8.52 -10.01 -1.29
CA LYS A 84 9.40 -9.05 -1.97
C LYS A 84 9.54 -7.72 -1.23
N ALA A 85 8.59 -7.35 -0.38
CA ALA A 85 8.70 -6.15 0.44
C ALA A 85 9.78 -6.31 1.52
N ILE A 86 9.99 -7.51 2.06
CA ILE A 86 11.03 -7.74 3.07
C ILE A 86 12.41 -7.47 2.47
N ASP A 87 12.67 -7.99 1.27
CA ASP A 87 13.94 -7.78 0.56
C ASP A 87 14.17 -6.29 0.26
N LYS A 88 13.13 -5.58 -0.18
CA LYS A 88 13.18 -4.15 -0.51
C LYS A 88 13.47 -3.23 0.67
N TYR A 89 13.12 -3.68 1.86
CA TYR A 89 13.32 -2.96 3.11
C TYR A 89 14.51 -3.52 3.90
N GLU A 90 15.28 -4.46 3.34
CA GLU A 90 16.44 -5.06 4.03
C GLU A 90 16.07 -5.71 5.36
N GLY A 91 14.86 -6.29 5.45
CA GLY A 91 14.40 -7.06 6.59
C GLY A 91 13.18 -6.48 7.33
N TRP A 92 12.72 -7.26 8.31
CA TRP A 92 11.49 -6.97 9.05
C TRP A 92 11.55 -5.68 9.85
N GLN A 93 12.69 -5.34 10.44
CA GLN A 93 12.81 -4.17 11.31
C GLN A 93 12.48 -2.87 10.56
N ASN A 94 13.11 -2.67 9.41
CA ASN A 94 12.90 -1.49 8.55
C ASN A 94 11.49 -1.49 7.96
N LEU A 95 10.97 -2.65 7.56
CA LEU A 95 9.61 -2.78 7.06
C LEU A 95 8.59 -2.38 8.14
N ARG A 96 8.78 -2.81 9.40
CA ARG A 96 7.92 -2.41 10.53
C ARG A 96 8.06 -0.93 10.87
N ALA A 97 9.27 -0.37 10.76
CA ALA A 97 9.48 1.06 10.93
C ALA A 97 8.70 1.88 9.89
N GLU A 98 8.71 1.45 8.62
CA GLU A 98 7.94 2.12 7.57
C GLU A 98 6.43 1.94 7.77
N GLN A 99 5.96 0.74 8.17
CA GLN A 99 4.56 0.54 8.56
C GLN A 99 4.15 1.48 9.70
N ALA A 100 5.00 1.65 10.72
CA ALA A 100 4.73 2.58 11.81
C ALA A 100 4.62 4.02 11.29
N ARG A 101 5.49 4.44 10.36
CA ARG A 101 5.39 5.75 9.70
C ARG A 101 4.06 5.89 8.98
N VAL A 102 3.64 4.90 8.18
CA VAL A 102 2.34 4.90 7.51
C VAL A 102 1.18 5.03 8.49
N ILE A 103 1.23 4.32 9.62
CA ILE A 103 0.18 4.35 10.65
C ILE A 103 0.05 5.73 11.29
N THR A 104 1.18 6.32 11.69
CA THR A 104 1.21 7.58 12.45
C THR A 104 1.16 8.83 11.57
N PHE A 105 1.28 8.67 10.26
CA PHE A 105 1.29 9.79 9.33
C PHE A 105 -0.09 10.44 9.21
N ASP A 106 -0.10 11.77 9.14
CA ASP A 106 -1.32 12.55 8.97
C ASP A 106 -1.76 12.55 7.51
N TRP A 107 -2.54 11.54 7.13
CA TRP A 107 -3.11 11.41 5.79
C TRP A 107 -4.16 12.49 5.46
N SER A 108 -4.68 13.21 6.47
CA SER A 108 -5.63 14.29 6.22
C SER A 108 -4.96 15.48 5.52
N ALA A 109 -3.67 15.70 5.75
CA ALA A 109 -2.90 16.80 5.18
C ALA A 109 -2.38 16.57 3.74
N VAL A 110 -2.57 15.38 3.17
CA VAL A 110 -2.05 15.05 1.83
C VAL A 110 -2.90 15.66 0.72
N ASN A 111 -2.35 16.61 -0.04
CA ASN A 111 -3.01 17.12 -1.25
C ASN A 111 -2.57 16.29 -2.46
N LEU A 112 -3.54 15.68 -3.16
CA LEU A 112 -3.35 14.82 -4.34
C LEU A 112 -3.86 15.46 -5.62
#